data_AF-A0A3B8U5D0-F1
#
_entry.id   AF-A0A3B8U5D0-F1
#
_cell.length_a   1.000
_cell.length_b   1.000
_cell.length_c   1.000
_cell.angle_alpha   90.00
_cell.angle_beta   90.00
_cell.angle_gamma   90.00
#
_symmetry.space_group_name_H-M   'P 1'
#
loop_
_entity.id
_entity.type
_entity.pdbx_description
1 polymer ?
#
loop_
_entity_poly.entity_id
_entity_poly.type
_entity_poly.pdbx_seq_one_letter_code
_entity_poly.pdbx_strand_id
1 'polypeptide(L)'
;MAYIQERKTEDGKTHYRVQVRLKGFPVVSATFERKTDAKNWAQQTESAMKEGRHFKTAEAKKRSVADLVDRYIETVIPTKPKNASACTAQLHWWKNQIGRCLLSDLSPALIAEQRDKLLRGITKQGKIRAPATVVRYLAALSHALTVAMKEWGWIEDSPMKKVTKPQEPRGRVRFLDDEGRAHLLKACQESSNPYLYPAFVLALSAGMRQGELMNLRWEDLDIFRC
;
A
#
# COMPACT_ATOMS: atom_id res chain seq x y z
N MET A 1 -2.35 -30.83 -14.33
CA MET A 1 -1.97 -32.26 -14.36
C MET A 1 -0.52 -32.36 -13.97
N ALA A 2 -0.25 -33.11 -12.90
CA ALA A 2 1.09 -33.43 -12.44
C ALA A 2 1.68 -34.55 -13.29
N TYR A 3 2.91 -34.36 -13.74
CA TYR A 3 3.70 -35.33 -14.49
C TYR A 3 4.87 -35.77 -13.62
N ILE A 4 5.04 -37.09 -13.42
CA ILE A 4 6.13 -37.66 -12.63
C ILE A 4 7.05 -38.42 -13.58
N GLN A 5 8.31 -37.97 -13.67
CA GLN A 5 9.35 -38.61 -14.46
C GLN A 5 10.32 -39.35 -13.54
N GLU A 6 10.54 -40.64 -13.81
CA GLU A 6 11.58 -41.43 -13.17
C GLU A 6 12.90 -41.25 -13.93
N ARG A 7 13.98 -40.93 -13.21
CA ARG A 7 15.34 -40.84 -13.75
C ARG A 7 16.28 -41.70 -12.91
N LYS A 8 17.07 -42.53 -13.59
CA LYS A 8 18.17 -43.27 -12.98
C LYS A 8 19.48 -42.52 -13.27
N THR A 9 20.28 -42.29 -12.25
CA THR A 9 21.66 -41.78 -12.39
C THR A 9 22.60 -42.92 -12.75
N GLU A 10 23.80 -42.61 -13.26
CA GLU A 10 24.85 -43.60 -13.56
C GLU A 10 25.19 -44.49 -12.34
N ASP A 11 25.04 -43.96 -11.12
CA ASP A 11 25.22 -44.68 -9.85
C ASP A 11 24.05 -45.62 -9.47
N GLY A 12 23.06 -45.82 -10.34
CA GLY A 12 21.91 -46.71 -10.08
C GLY A 12 20.85 -46.17 -9.11
N LYS A 13 21.03 -44.95 -8.57
CA LYS A 13 20.02 -44.28 -7.72
C LYS A 13 18.87 -43.77 -8.56
N THR A 14 17.64 -43.93 -8.04
CA THR A 14 16.42 -43.52 -8.74
C THR A 14 15.89 -42.22 -8.13
N HIS A 15 15.69 -41.20 -8.96
CA HIS A 15 15.09 -39.92 -8.60
C HIS A 15 13.79 -39.70 -9.37
N TYR A 16 12.80 -39.14 -8.69
CA TYR A 16 11.48 -38.83 -9.22
C TYR A 16 11.35 -37.32 -9.37
N ARG A 17 11.34 -36.82 -10.60
CA ARG A 17 11.08 -35.42 -10.89
C ARG A 17 9.59 -35.22 -11.15
N VAL A 18 8.96 -34.35 -10.37
CA VAL A 18 7.55 -33.99 -10.52
C VAL A 18 7.46 -32.61 -11.16
N GLN A 19 6.58 -32.47 -12.15
CA GLN A 19 6.21 -31.19 -12.75
C GLN A 19 4.70 -31.01 -12.67
N VAL A 20 4.23 -29.93 -12.05
CA VAL A 20 2.81 -29.59 -11.98
C VAL A 20 2.53 -28.42 -12.92
N ARG A 21 1.66 -28.67 -13.91
CA ARG A 21 1.20 -27.66 -14.87
C ARG A 21 -0.31 -27.46 -14.73
N LEU A 22 -0.71 -26.26 -14.33
CA LEU A 22 -2.11 -25.83 -14.22
C LEU A 22 -2.33 -24.58 -15.08
N LYS A 23 -3.46 -24.50 -15.79
CA LYS A 23 -3.79 -23.37 -16.67
C LYS A 23 -3.90 -22.09 -15.83
N GLY A 24 -3.09 -21.07 -16.16
CA GLY A 24 -3.06 -19.80 -15.45
C GLY A 24 -2.03 -19.69 -14.30
N PHE A 25 -1.25 -20.75 -14.03
CA PHE A 25 -0.19 -20.74 -13.01
C PHE A 25 1.18 -21.08 -13.61
N PRO A 26 2.29 -20.57 -13.02
CA PRO A 26 3.63 -20.96 -13.44
C PRO A 26 3.87 -22.45 -13.19
N VAL A 27 4.70 -23.07 -14.03
CA VAL A 27 5.07 -24.49 -13.89
C VAL A 27 5.97 -24.65 -12.67
N VAL A 28 5.55 -25.48 -11.71
CA VAL A 28 6.34 -25.79 -10.51
C VAL A 28 6.91 -27.19 -10.64
N SER A 29 8.19 -27.36 -10.31
CA SER A 29 8.85 -28.67 -10.36
C SER A 29 9.69 -28.94 -9.11
N ALA A 30 9.70 -30.19 -8.66
CA ALA A 30 10.52 -30.67 -7.55
C ALA A 30 11.04 -32.07 -7.83
N THR A 31 12.12 -32.47 -7.17
CA THR A 31 12.74 -33.79 -7.33
C THR A 31 12.80 -34.51 -5.98
N PHE A 32 12.48 -35.80 -5.96
CA PHE A 32 12.41 -36.62 -4.75
C PHE A 32 13.14 -37.95 -4.96
N GLU A 33 13.58 -38.59 -3.88
CA GLU A 33 14.20 -39.93 -3.92
C GLU A 33 13.16 -41.05 -3.85
N ARG A 34 11.97 -40.77 -3.31
CA ARG A 34 10.89 -41.74 -3.13
C ARG A 34 9.67 -41.41 -3.98
N LYS A 35 9.10 -42.43 -4.62
CA LYS A 35 7.90 -42.30 -5.48
C LYS A 35 6.67 -41.84 -4.69
N THR A 36 6.55 -42.26 -3.45
CA THR A 36 5.47 -41.89 -2.53
C THR A 36 5.51 -40.41 -2.18
N ASP A 37 6.70 -39.87 -1.87
CA ASP A 37 6.88 -38.45 -1.56
C ASP A 37 6.58 -37.58 -2.79
N ALA A 38 7.02 -38.02 -3.97
CA ALA A 38 6.70 -37.39 -5.25
C ALA A 38 5.19 -37.32 -5.50
N LYS A 39 4.45 -38.40 -5.26
CA LYS A 39 2.98 -38.44 -5.39
C LYS A 39 2.28 -37.53 -4.37
N ASN A 40 2.67 -37.60 -3.10
CA ASN A 40 2.08 -36.78 -2.05
C ASN A 40 2.30 -35.29 -2.30
N TRP A 41 3.52 -34.91 -2.73
CA TRP A 41 3.84 -33.54 -3.11
C TRP A 41 3.05 -33.08 -4.33
N ALA A 42 2.93 -33.92 -5.37
CA ALA A 42 2.12 -33.63 -6.56
C ALA A 42 0.66 -33.33 -6.18
N GLN A 43 0.06 -34.19 -5.34
CA GLN A 43 -1.33 -34.10 -4.93
C GLN A 43 -1.58 -32.88 -4.02
N GLN A 44 -0.68 -32.60 -3.06
CA GLN A 44 -0.75 -31.39 -2.25
C GLN A 44 -0.59 -30.12 -3.08
N THR A 45 0.31 -30.14 -4.06
CA THR A 45 0.59 -28.99 -4.92
C THR A 45 -0.58 -28.71 -5.87
N GLU A 46 -1.15 -29.73 -6.50
CA GLU A 46 -2.37 -29.57 -7.32
C GLU A 46 -3.57 -29.10 -6.49
N SER A 47 -3.77 -29.64 -5.29
CA SER A 47 -4.85 -29.19 -4.39
C SER A 47 -4.62 -27.75 -3.91
N ALA A 48 -3.38 -27.39 -3.55
CA ALA A 48 -3.04 -26.02 -3.15
C ALA A 48 -3.24 -25.02 -4.31
N MET A 49 -2.85 -25.38 -5.53
CA MET A 49 -3.08 -24.57 -6.72
C MET A 49 -4.57 -24.44 -7.06
N LYS A 50 -5.36 -25.52 -6.91
CA LYS A 50 -6.83 -25.49 -7.12
C LYS A 50 -7.56 -24.67 -6.07
N GLU A 51 -7.10 -24.70 -4.82
CA GLU A 51 -7.69 -23.94 -3.72
C GLU A 51 -7.22 -22.46 -3.69
N GLY A 52 -6.37 -22.05 -4.64
CA GLY A 52 -5.80 -20.70 -4.66
C GLY A 52 -4.89 -20.40 -3.47
N ARG A 53 -4.32 -21.43 -2.83
CA ARG A 53 -3.30 -21.26 -1.79
C ARG A 53 -2.01 -20.83 -2.47
N HIS A 54 -1.76 -19.53 -2.35
CA HIS A 54 -0.53 -18.85 -2.73
C HIS A 54 0.72 -19.67 -2.35
N PHE A 55 1.66 -19.84 -3.28
CA PHE A 55 2.98 -20.33 -2.89
C PHE A 55 3.61 -19.26 -2.00
N LYS A 56 3.89 -19.64 -0.75
CA LYS A 56 4.72 -18.82 0.15
C LYS A 56 6.14 -18.88 -0.40
N THR A 57 6.58 -17.82 -1.09
CA THR A 57 7.95 -17.68 -1.58
C THR A 57 8.95 -17.91 -0.44
N ALA A 58 10.14 -18.46 -0.72
CA ALA A 58 11.16 -18.68 0.31
C ALA A 58 11.51 -17.39 1.07
N GLU A 59 11.48 -16.24 0.39
CA GLU A 59 11.67 -14.93 1.00
C GLU A 59 10.53 -14.53 1.95
N ALA A 60 9.27 -14.83 1.60
CA ALA A 60 8.12 -14.54 2.46
C ALA A 60 8.20 -15.22 3.84
N LYS A 61 8.87 -16.38 3.91
CA LYS A 61 9.10 -17.14 5.16
C LYS A 61 10.24 -16.58 6.00
N LYS A 62 11.13 -15.78 5.41
CA LYS A 62 12.30 -15.20 6.09
C LYS A 62 12.07 -13.75 6.51
N ARG A 63 11.25 -13.02 5.74
CA ARG A 63 11.03 -11.59 5.91
C ARG A 63 9.77 -11.33 6.72
N SER A 64 9.89 -10.38 7.63
CA SER A 64 8.81 -9.88 8.48
C SER A 64 8.20 -8.60 7.91
N VAL A 65 7.04 -8.20 8.47
CA VAL A 65 6.45 -6.88 8.18
C VAL A 65 7.37 -5.74 8.65
N ALA A 66 8.17 -5.96 9.71
CA ALA A 66 9.17 -4.99 10.12
C ALA A 66 10.24 -4.76 9.03
N ASP A 67 10.76 -5.85 8.45
CA ASP A 67 11.75 -5.77 7.35
C ASP A 67 11.17 -5.04 6.13
N LEU A 68 9.89 -5.29 5.83
CA LEU A 68 9.15 -4.60 4.77
C LEU A 68 9.12 -3.10 5.02
N VAL A 69 8.70 -2.70 6.22
CA VAL A 69 8.56 -1.31 6.60
C VAL A 69 9.90 -0.59 6.57
N ASP A 70 10.95 -1.20 7.15
CA ASP A 70 12.27 -0.58 7.25
C ASP A 70 12.88 -0.35 5.88
N ARG A 71 12.90 -1.39 5.03
CA ARG A 71 13.39 -1.26 3.66
C ARG A 71 12.58 -0.25 2.85
N TYR A 72 11.25 -0.21 3.03
CA TYR A 72 10.40 0.74 2.32
C TYR A 72 10.67 2.19 2.73
N ILE A 73 10.86 2.43 4.03
CA ILE A 73 11.22 3.75 4.55
C ILE A 73 12.59 4.19 4.05
N GLU A 74 13.55 3.28 3.99
CA GLU A 74 14.91 3.58 3.51
C GLU A 74 14.96 3.86 2.00
N THR A 75 14.24 3.06 1.19
CA THR A 75 14.45 3.05 -0.27
C THR A 75 13.36 3.77 -1.06
N VAL A 76 12.11 3.80 -0.58
CA VAL A 76 10.97 4.34 -1.34
C VAL A 76 10.56 5.72 -0.84
N ILE A 77 10.52 5.94 0.48
CA ILE A 77 10.10 7.22 1.04
C ILE A 77 10.94 8.43 0.55
N PRO A 78 12.28 8.34 0.41
CA PRO A 78 13.08 9.47 -0.09
C PRO A 78 12.66 9.94 -1.49
N THR A 79 12.15 9.03 -2.32
CA THR A 79 11.63 9.37 -3.66
C THR A 79 10.28 10.09 -3.63
N LYS A 80 9.62 10.17 -2.46
CA LYS A 80 8.26 10.71 -2.28
C LYS A 80 8.18 11.75 -1.14
N PRO A 81 8.91 12.88 -1.24
CA PRO A 81 9.11 13.81 -0.12
C PRO A 81 7.81 14.46 0.37
N LYS A 82 6.87 14.80 -0.54
CA LYS A 82 5.64 15.54 -0.20
C LYS A 82 4.79 14.89 0.90
N ASN A 83 4.79 13.56 0.98
CA ASN A 83 4.00 12.79 1.95
C ASN A 83 4.86 11.87 2.82
N ALA A 84 6.19 12.09 2.84
CA ALA A 84 7.14 11.20 3.51
C ALA A 84 6.82 11.02 4.99
N SER A 85 6.76 12.13 5.76
CA SER A 85 6.50 12.09 7.20
C SER A 85 5.21 11.37 7.58
N ALA A 86 4.11 11.67 6.88
CA ALA A 86 2.82 11.04 7.14
C ALA A 86 2.83 9.54 6.83
N CYS A 87 3.43 9.15 5.70
CA CYS A 87 3.54 7.74 5.29
C CYS A 87 4.44 6.95 6.25
N THR A 88 5.58 7.52 6.65
CA THR A 88 6.51 6.93 7.62
C THR A 88 5.82 6.68 8.96
N ALA A 89 5.07 7.66 9.49
CA ALA A 89 4.32 7.48 10.73
C ALA A 89 3.25 6.37 10.63
N GLN A 90 2.59 6.24 9.48
CA GLN A 90 1.60 5.18 9.23
C GLN A 90 2.25 3.80 9.18
N LEU A 91 3.40 3.68 8.51
CA LEU A 91 4.14 2.42 8.41
C LEU A 91 4.76 2.00 9.74
N HIS A 92 5.27 2.94 10.54
CA HIS A 92 5.73 2.64 11.90
C HIS A 92 4.61 2.12 12.79
N TRP A 93 3.38 2.64 12.64
CA TRP A 93 2.25 2.08 13.37
C TRP A 93 2.01 0.61 13.01
N TRP A 94 2.05 0.25 11.71
CA TRP A 94 1.94 -1.15 11.27
C TRP A 94 3.08 -2.01 11.79
N LYS A 95 4.32 -1.50 11.75
CA LYS A 95 5.49 -2.17 12.34
C LYS A 95 5.28 -2.45 13.82
N ASN A 96 4.71 -1.51 14.58
CA ASN A 96 4.44 -1.70 16.00
C ASN A 96 3.32 -2.72 16.28
N GLN A 97 2.34 -2.84 15.38
CA GLN A 97 1.24 -3.79 15.56
C GLN A 97 1.59 -5.22 15.13
N ILE A 98 2.15 -5.38 13.93
CA ILE A 98 2.34 -6.68 13.27
C ILE A 98 3.76 -6.86 12.73
N GLY A 99 4.73 -6.06 13.18
CA GLY A 99 6.10 -6.09 12.65
C GLY A 99 6.80 -7.45 12.79
N ARG A 100 6.46 -8.23 13.84
CA ARG A 100 7.01 -9.58 14.04
C ARG A 100 6.34 -10.65 13.15
N CYS A 101 5.22 -10.34 12.52
CA CYS A 101 4.54 -11.26 11.62
C CYS A 101 5.38 -11.45 10.35
N LEU A 102 5.61 -12.71 9.98
CA LEU A 102 6.24 -13.03 8.70
C LEU A 102 5.30 -12.67 7.55
N LEU A 103 5.86 -12.23 6.43
CA LEU A 103 5.07 -11.89 5.24
C LEU A 103 4.28 -13.10 4.72
N SER A 104 4.80 -14.31 4.94
CA SER A 104 4.10 -15.55 4.60
C SER A 104 2.88 -15.85 5.48
N ASP A 105 2.82 -15.31 6.69
CA ASP A 105 1.72 -15.51 7.64
C ASP A 105 0.78 -14.31 7.71
N LEU A 106 1.09 -13.25 6.97
CA LEU A 106 0.28 -12.06 6.86
C LEU A 106 -1.03 -12.37 6.15
N SER A 107 -2.10 -12.57 6.92
CA SER A 107 -3.42 -12.87 6.41
C SER A 107 -4.30 -11.62 6.27
N PRO A 108 -5.27 -11.60 5.34
CA PRO A 108 -6.27 -10.54 5.27
C PRO A 108 -7.05 -10.35 6.59
N ALA A 109 -7.28 -11.44 7.32
CA ALA A 109 -7.97 -11.41 8.62
C ALA A 109 -7.17 -10.64 9.67
N LEU A 110 -5.85 -10.86 9.75
CA LEU A 110 -4.98 -10.13 10.67
C LEU A 110 -4.95 -8.63 10.35
N ILE A 111 -4.92 -8.27 9.07
CA ILE A 111 -4.96 -6.87 8.64
C ILE A 111 -6.31 -6.23 8.99
N ALA A 112 -7.42 -6.95 8.79
CA ALA A 112 -8.75 -6.48 9.16
C ALA A 112 -8.90 -6.25 10.66
N GLU A 113 -8.35 -7.15 11.49
CA GLU A 113 -8.34 -6.99 12.95
C GLU A 113 -7.59 -5.71 13.37
N GLN A 114 -6.41 -5.47 12.80
CA GLN A 114 -5.64 -4.26 13.08
C GLN A 114 -6.33 -3.00 12.54
N ARG A 115 -6.99 -3.06 11.38
CA ARG A 115 -7.82 -1.97 10.86
C ARG A 115 -8.92 -1.61 11.86
N ASP A 116 -9.61 -2.60 12.43
CA ASP A 116 -10.72 -2.39 13.37
C ASP A 116 -10.22 -1.90 14.73
N LYS A 117 -9.01 -2.31 15.15
CA LYS A 117 -8.30 -1.71 16.28
C LYS A 117 -7.98 -0.23 16.01
N LEU A 118 -7.52 0.09 14.80
CA LEU A 118 -7.17 1.46 14.41
C LEU A 118 -8.40 2.38 14.35
N LEU A 119 -9.54 1.88 13.86
CA LEU A 119 -10.83 2.60 13.84
C LEU A 119 -11.30 2.97 15.25
N ARG A 120 -11.14 2.06 16.21
CA ARG A 120 -11.49 2.30 17.62
C ARG A 120 -10.49 3.19 18.36
N GLY A 121 -9.32 3.43 17.76
CA GLY A 121 -8.25 4.21 18.38
C GLY A 121 -8.59 5.71 18.48
N ILE A 122 -8.18 6.31 19.59
CA ILE A 122 -8.30 7.75 19.83
C ILE A 122 -7.09 8.46 19.18
N THR A 123 -7.33 9.60 18.54
CA THR A 123 -6.27 10.46 18.00
C THR A 123 -5.61 11.27 19.12
N LYS A 124 -4.48 11.94 18.83
CA LYS A 124 -3.84 12.86 19.78
C LYS A 124 -4.76 13.98 20.29
N GLN A 125 -5.84 14.25 19.55
CA GLN A 125 -6.83 15.30 19.83
C GLN A 125 -8.02 14.78 20.65
N GLY A 126 -7.94 13.55 21.20
CA GLY A 126 -9.01 12.96 22.01
C GLY A 126 -10.24 12.50 21.23
N LYS A 127 -10.20 12.54 19.89
CA LYS A 127 -11.33 12.15 19.03
C LYS A 127 -11.16 10.74 18.48
N ILE A 128 -12.27 10.04 18.24
CA ILE A 128 -12.27 8.79 17.47
C ILE A 128 -11.67 9.07 16.09
N ARG A 129 -10.81 8.16 15.63
CA ARG A 129 -10.12 8.29 14.35
C ARG A 129 -11.10 8.25 13.18
N ALA A 130 -10.96 9.20 12.26
CA ALA A 130 -11.80 9.24 11.06
C ALA A 130 -11.51 8.04 10.12
N PRO A 131 -12.53 7.49 9.44
CA PRO A 131 -12.37 6.41 8.46
C PRO A 131 -11.35 6.74 7.36
N ALA A 132 -11.37 7.98 6.86
CA ALA A 132 -10.40 8.46 5.85
C ALA A 132 -8.95 8.35 6.34
N THR A 133 -8.70 8.57 7.63
CA THR A 133 -7.37 8.37 8.22
C THR A 133 -7.00 6.88 8.16
N VAL A 134 -7.91 5.97 8.53
CA VAL A 134 -7.65 4.52 8.46
C VAL A 134 -7.37 4.06 7.04
N VAL A 135 -8.10 4.57 6.04
CA VAL A 135 -7.85 4.28 4.63
C VAL A 135 -6.44 4.70 4.21
N ARG A 136 -5.91 5.83 4.70
CA ARG A 136 -4.52 6.25 4.44
C ARG A 136 -3.50 5.27 5.04
N TYR A 137 -3.72 4.77 6.24
CA TYR A 137 -2.87 3.74 6.84
C TYR A 137 -2.88 2.45 6.01
N LEU A 138 -4.05 2.01 5.56
CA LEU A 138 -4.18 0.85 4.68
C LEU A 138 -3.51 1.09 3.32
N ALA A 139 -3.60 2.29 2.76
CA ALA A 139 -2.96 2.65 1.49
C ALA A 139 -1.43 2.59 1.59
N ALA A 140 -0.85 3.08 2.68
CA ALA A 140 0.60 3.00 2.92
C ALA A 140 1.09 1.54 2.96
N LEU A 141 0.43 0.69 3.76
CA LEU A 141 0.77 -0.73 3.83
C LEU A 141 0.55 -1.44 2.48
N SER A 142 -0.55 -1.15 1.79
CA SER A 142 -0.86 -1.71 0.48
C SER A 142 0.22 -1.38 -0.55
N HIS A 143 0.73 -0.15 -0.53
CA HIS A 143 1.78 0.22 -1.45
C HIS A 143 3.09 -0.49 -1.11
N ALA A 144 3.47 -0.55 0.18
CA ALA A 144 4.67 -1.28 0.61
C ALA A 144 4.62 -2.76 0.17
N LEU A 145 3.50 -3.44 0.39
CA LEU A 145 3.30 -4.82 -0.08
C LEU A 145 3.36 -4.94 -1.61
N THR A 146 2.85 -3.95 -2.34
CA THR A 146 2.92 -3.93 -3.81
C THR A 146 4.37 -3.79 -4.30
N VAL A 147 5.20 -2.96 -3.65
CA VAL A 147 6.62 -2.84 -3.98
C VAL A 147 7.36 -4.14 -3.66
N ALA A 148 7.09 -4.73 -2.49
CA ALA A 148 7.69 -6.01 -2.11
C ALA A 148 7.33 -7.14 -3.07
N MET A 149 6.12 -7.11 -3.64
CA MET A 149 5.67 -8.05 -4.65
C MET A 149 6.35 -7.81 -6.01
N LYS A 150 6.29 -6.58 -6.52
CA LYS A 150 6.72 -6.26 -7.90
C LYS A 150 8.23 -6.12 -8.05
N GLU A 151 8.86 -5.39 -7.12
CA GLU A 151 10.25 -4.96 -7.25
C GLU A 151 11.20 -5.88 -6.47
N TRP A 152 10.77 -6.37 -5.31
CA TRP A 152 11.65 -7.16 -4.43
C TRP A 152 11.43 -8.66 -4.51
N GLY A 153 10.31 -9.10 -5.09
CA GLY A 153 9.96 -10.52 -5.20
C GLY A 153 9.82 -11.24 -3.86
N TRP A 154 9.47 -10.52 -2.79
CA TRP A 154 9.35 -11.09 -1.44
C TRP A 154 8.06 -11.88 -1.25
N ILE A 155 7.01 -11.46 -1.94
CA ILE A 155 5.69 -12.10 -1.93
C ILE A 155 5.17 -12.20 -3.37
N GLU A 156 4.38 -13.22 -3.66
CA GLU A 156 3.78 -13.38 -4.99
C GLU A 156 2.45 -12.62 -5.14
N ASP A 157 1.73 -12.36 -4.04
CA ASP A 157 0.50 -11.56 -4.05
C ASP A 157 0.30 -10.82 -2.73
N SER A 158 -0.45 -9.72 -2.81
CA SER A 158 -0.73 -8.85 -1.68
C SER A 158 -2.03 -9.26 -0.98
N PRO A 159 -1.99 -9.57 0.33
CA PRO A 159 -3.19 -9.91 1.11
C PRO A 159 -4.21 -8.75 1.18
N MET A 160 -3.78 -7.52 0.88
CA MET A 160 -4.64 -6.34 0.86
C MET A 160 -5.79 -6.40 -0.14
N LYS A 161 -5.69 -7.23 -1.20
CA LYS A 161 -6.77 -7.38 -2.20
C LYS A 161 -8.09 -7.88 -1.59
N LYS A 162 -8.01 -8.65 -0.49
CA LYS A 162 -9.17 -9.22 0.21
C LYS A 162 -9.58 -8.41 1.46
N VAL A 163 -8.94 -7.27 1.71
CA VAL A 163 -9.23 -6.42 2.88
C VAL A 163 -10.20 -5.32 2.49
N THR A 164 -11.40 -5.33 3.07
CA THR A 164 -12.38 -4.26 2.87
C THR A 164 -11.91 -2.96 3.51
N LYS A 165 -12.01 -1.86 2.78
CA LYS A 165 -11.70 -0.52 3.31
C LYS A 165 -12.93 0.05 4.01
N PRO A 166 -12.76 0.81 5.12
CA PRO A 166 -13.86 1.54 5.73
C PRO A 166 -14.47 2.53 4.74
N GLN A 167 -15.78 2.75 4.83
CA GLN A 167 -16.44 3.77 4.03
C GLN A 167 -15.98 5.16 4.47
N GLU A 168 -15.48 5.94 3.51
CA GLU A 168 -15.12 7.33 3.77
C GLU A 168 -16.40 8.18 3.76
N PRO A 169 -16.58 9.10 4.73
CA PRO A 169 -17.70 10.01 4.70
C PRO A 169 -17.65 10.83 3.41
N ARG A 170 -18.82 11.14 2.84
CA ARG A 170 -18.90 12.05 1.68
C ARG A 170 -18.15 13.33 2.03
N GLY A 171 -17.19 13.70 1.19
CA GLY A 171 -16.44 14.93 1.35
C GLY A 171 -17.40 16.11 1.50
N ARG A 172 -17.12 17.00 2.45
CA ARG A 172 -17.91 18.22 2.59
C ARG A 172 -17.46 19.20 1.51
N VAL A 173 -18.22 19.30 0.43
CA VAL A 173 -18.03 20.35 -0.57
C VAL A 173 -18.75 21.59 -0.04
N ARG A 174 -17.98 22.54 0.51
CA ARG A 174 -18.47 23.86 0.90
C ARG A 174 -17.83 24.87 -0.05
N PHE A 175 -18.66 25.61 -0.76
CA PHE A 175 -18.25 26.75 -1.57
C PHE A 175 -18.74 28.04 -0.90
N LEU A 176 -18.15 29.17 -1.31
CA LEU A 176 -18.63 30.48 -0.93
C LEU A 176 -19.78 30.87 -1.85
N ASP A 177 -20.91 31.23 -1.26
CA ASP A 177 -21.98 31.95 -1.95
C ASP A 177 -21.59 33.42 -2.14
N ASP A 178 -22.40 34.16 -2.88
CA ASP A 178 -22.11 35.57 -3.19
C ASP A 178 -22.04 36.45 -1.94
N GLU A 179 -22.91 36.19 -0.97
CA GLU A 179 -22.92 36.89 0.32
C GLU A 179 -21.67 36.55 1.14
N GLY A 180 -21.33 35.26 1.27
CA GLY A 180 -20.12 34.81 1.96
C GLY A 180 -18.84 35.32 1.30
N ARG A 181 -18.82 35.42 -0.03
CA ARG A 181 -17.73 36.04 -0.78
C ARG A 181 -17.59 37.52 -0.44
N ALA A 182 -18.68 38.29 -0.44
CA ALA A 182 -18.66 39.72 -0.11
C ALA A 182 -18.20 39.96 1.35
N HIS A 183 -18.71 39.15 2.29
CA HIS A 183 -18.30 39.22 3.69
C HIS A 183 -16.81 38.90 3.90
N LEU A 184 -16.30 37.83 3.27
CA LEU A 184 -14.88 37.51 3.36
C LEU A 184 -14.00 38.56 2.70
N LEU A 185 -14.42 39.11 1.55
CA LEU A 185 -13.68 40.16 0.88
C LEU A 185 -13.53 41.40 1.78
N LYS A 186 -14.60 41.82 2.44
CA LYS A 186 -14.59 42.92 3.42
C LYS A 186 -13.67 42.62 4.59
N ALA A 187 -13.76 41.42 5.17
CA ALA A 187 -12.88 41.01 6.26
C ALA A 187 -11.40 40.98 5.84
N CYS A 188 -11.09 40.60 4.59
CA CYS A 188 -9.75 40.66 4.06
C CYS A 188 -9.23 42.09 3.89
N GLN A 189 -10.10 43.06 3.58
CA GLN A 189 -9.74 44.49 3.49
C GLN A 189 -9.48 45.11 4.87
N GLU A 190 -10.26 44.72 5.87
CA GLU A 190 -10.14 45.22 7.26
C GLU A 190 -9.00 44.55 8.04
N SER A 191 -8.42 43.48 7.48
CA SER A 191 -7.29 42.76 8.10
C SER A 191 -6.04 43.63 8.14
N SER A 192 -5.30 43.55 9.25
CA SER A 192 -4.01 44.22 9.43
C SER A 192 -2.89 43.68 8.51
N ASN A 193 -3.08 42.50 7.91
CA ASN A 193 -2.14 41.94 6.94
C ASN A 193 -2.41 42.50 5.53
N PRO A 194 -1.52 43.33 4.96
CA PRO A 194 -1.71 43.98 3.66
C PRO A 194 -1.72 43.00 2.48
N TYR A 195 -1.18 41.79 2.64
CA TYR A 195 -1.11 40.78 1.58
C TYR A 195 -2.38 39.91 1.49
N LEU A 196 -3.23 39.92 2.51
CA LEU A 196 -4.38 39.01 2.58
C LEU A 196 -5.42 39.33 1.51
N TYR A 197 -5.74 40.61 1.33
CA TYR A 197 -6.68 41.07 0.31
C TYR A 197 -6.24 40.73 -1.12
N PRO A 198 -5.04 41.13 -1.59
CA PRO A 198 -4.61 40.80 -2.95
C PRO A 198 -4.47 39.29 -3.19
N ALA A 199 -4.00 38.53 -2.19
CA ALA A 199 -3.93 37.07 -2.28
C ALA A 199 -5.32 36.44 -2.44
N PHE A 200 -6.32 36.91 -1.69
CA PHE A 200 -7.69 36.41 -1.79
C PHE A 200 -8.34 36.73 -3.14
N VAL A 201 -8.18 37.97 -3.63
CA VAL A 201 -8.67 38.38 -4.95
C VAL A 201 -8.03 37.54 -6.06
N LEU A 202 -6.71 37.35 -6.01
CA LEU A 202 -5.98 36.54 -6.99
C LEU A 202 -6.44 35.07 -6.97
N ALA A 203 -6.65 34.50 -5.78
CA ALA A 203 -7.15 33.15 -5.63
C ALA A 203 -8.55 32.97 -6.25
N LEU A 204 -9.45 33.93 -6.05
CA LEU A 204 -10.80 33.90 -6.63
C LEU A 204 -10.78 34.05 -8.15
N SER A 205 -9.94 34.94 -8.68
CA SER A 205 -9.89 35.25 -10.11
C SER A 205 -9.19 34.16 -10.93
N ALA A 206 -8.10 33.58 -10.42
CA ALA A 206 -7.29 32.60 -11.14
C ALA A 206 -7.61 31.14 -10.75
N GLY A 207 -8.42 30.92 -9.72
CA GLY A 207 -8.78 29.57 -9.26
C GLY A 207 -7.60 28.74 -8.74
N MET A 208 -6.50 29.41 -8.33
CA MET A 208 -5.25 28.76 -7.94
C MET A 208 -5.39 27.98 -6.64
N ARG A 209 -4.65 26.87 -6.51
CA ARG A 209 -4.48 26.22 -5.21
C ARG A 209 -3.66 27.10 -4.28
N GLN A 210 -3.90 27.03 -2.97
CA GLN A 210 -3.14 27.80 -1.98
C GLN A 210 -1.62 27.65 -2.16
N GLY A 211 -1.13 26.43 -2.40
CA GLY A 211 0.30 26.21 -2.62
C GLY A 211 0.85 26.84 -3.90
N GLU A 212 0.03 26.98 -4.95
CA GLU A 212 0.41 27.65 -6.20
C GLU A 212 0.45 29.16 -5.96
N LEU A 213 -0.59 29.71 -5.32
CA LEU A 213 -0.68 31.12 -4.96
C LEU A 213 0.50 31.59 -4.10
N MET A 214 0.88 30.80 -3.09
CA MET A 214 1.93 31.16 -2.13
C MET A 214 3.35 31.02 -2.70
N ASN A 215 3.51 30.29 -3.81
CA ASN A 215 4.80 30.11 -4.47
C ASN A 215 4.90 30.90 -5.78
N LEU A 216 3.90 31.72 -6.12
CA LEU A 216 3.87 32.51 -7.34
C LEU A 216 4.98 33.57 -7.32
N ARG A 217 5.71 33.68 -8.43
CA ARG A 217 6.81 34.62 -8.60
C ARG A 217 6.52 35.56 -9.76
N TRP A 218 7.18 36.72 -9.76
CA TRP A 218 7.09 37.68 -10.87
C TRP A 218 7.53 37.09 -12.22
N GLU A 219 8.47 36.13 -12.20
CA GLU A 219 8.91 35.40 -13.40
C GLU A 219 7.83 34.48 -14.00
N ASP A 220 6.79 34.13 -13.23
CA ASP A 220 5.66 33.34 -13.71
C ASP A 220 4.61 34.18 -14.45
N LEU A 221 4.75 35.52 -14.45
CA LEU A 221 3.80 36.46 -15.05
C LEU A 221 4.37 37.05 -16.35
N ASP A 222 3.76 36.70 -17.48
CA ASP A 222 4.06 37.34 -18.76
C ASP A 222 3.19 38.60 -18.93
N ILE A 223 3.74 39.74 -18.54
CA ILE A 223 3.08 41.06 -18.63
C ILE A 223 3.15 41.67 -20.04
N PHE A 224 3.82 41.02 -20.99
CA PHE A 224 3.97 41.50 -22.38
C PHE A 224 3.01 40.82 -23.36
N ARG A 225 2.25 39.83 -22.89
CA ARG A 225 1.12 39.21 -23.60
C ARG A 225 -0.18 39.49 -22.85
N CYS A 226 -0.71 40.70 -23.01
CA CYS A 226 -2.07 41.07 -22.63
C CYS A 226 -2.89 41.35 -23.88
#